data_AF-A0A9X2KHP4-F1
#
_entry.id   AF-A0A9X2KHP4-F1
#
_cell.length_a   1.000
_cell.length_b   1.000
_cell.length_c   1.000
_cell.angle_alpha   90.00
_cell.angle_beta   90.00
_cell.angle_gamma   90.00
#
_symmetry.space_group_name_H-M   'P 1'
#
loop_
_entity.id
_entity.type
_entity.pdbx_description
1 polymer ?
#
loop_
_entity_poly.entity_id
_entity_poly.type
_entity_poly.pdbx_seq_one_letter_code
_entity_poly.pdbx_strand_id
1 'polypeptide(L)'
;MAVGAGARPWLRGLGVRGLARVTGLSVLGWAGFLAMFALSCAAIAPQVAGADVPGLGAITLGGMSVPLNVGGWGPREGAAAFGFGLLGYPGGVGLSVSVGYGVLALASTLPGAAVLVSRLARRRRSRV
;
A
#
# COMPACT_ATOMS: atom_id res chain seq x y z
N MET A 1 -2.86 21.82 -6.01
CA MET A 1 -1.70 22.56 -5.45
C MET A 1 -1.59 22.55 -3.91
N ALA A 2 -2.25 21.63 -3.18
CA ALA A 2 -2.27 21.65 -1.71
C ALA A 2 -1.60 20.46 -0.99
N VAL A 3 -1.02 19.49 -1.71
CA VAL A 3 -0.46 18.26 -1.10
C VAL A 3 0.93 18.49 -0.44
N GLY A 4 1.64 19.56 -0.81
CA GLY A 4 3.03 19.80 -0.36
C GLY A 4 3.20 20.61 0.92
N ALA A 5 2.13 21.19 1.48
CA ALA A 5 2.25 22.18 2.57
C ALA A 5 2.75 21.56 3.90
N GLY A 6 2.36 20.31 4.20
CA GLY A 6 2.73 19.63 5.44
C GLY A 6 4.17 19.08 5.46
N ALA A 7 4.69 18.65 4.32
CA ALA A 7 6.06 18.12 4.21
C ALA A 7 7.12 19.22 4.04
N ARG A 8 6.70 20.45 3.72
CA ARG A 8 7.57 21.59 3.42
C ARG A 8 8.64 21.86 4.50
N PRO A 9 8.37 21.81 5.82
CA PRO A 9 9.40 21.97 6.85
C PRO A 9 10.53 20.95 6.73
N TRP A 10 10.19 19.71 6.39
CA TRP A 10 11.10 18.56 6.32
C TRP A 10 11.88 18.48 5.00
N LEU A 11 11.37 19.13 3.95
CA LEU A 11 11.98 19.14 2.62
C LEU A 11 12.79 20.41 2.32
N ARG A 12 12.65 21.46 3.15
CA ARG A 12 13.29 22.79 2.96
C ARG A 12 14.82 22.76 2.92
N GLY A 13 15.46 21.74 3.50
CA GLY A 13 16.92 21.60 3.50
C GLY A 13 17.49 20.81 2.31
N LEU A 14 16.64 20.25 1.43
CA LEU A 14 17.08 19.42 0.32
C LEU A 14 17.25 20.24 -0.96
N GLY A 15 18.41 20.12 -1.61
CA GLY A 15 18.60 20.63 -2.97
C GLY A 15 17.69 19.94 -3.99
N VAL A 16 17.55 20.52 -5.19
CA VAL A 16 16.65 20.00 -6.26
C VAL A 16 16.86 18.51 -6.58
N ARG A 17 18.11 18.04 -6.56
CA ARG A 17 18.45 16.62 -6.76
C ARG A 17 17.95 15.73 -5.62
N GLY A 18 17.99 16.22 -4.38
CA GLY A 18 17.45 15.52 -3.22
C GLY A 18 15.93 15.39 -3.30
N LEU A 19 15.26 16.49 -3.64
CA LEU A 19 13.81 16.50 -3.82
C LEU A 19 13.35 15.56 -4.95
N ALA A 20 14.07 15.57 -6.08
CA ALA A 20 13.79 14.66 -7.20
C ALA A 20 13.95 13.20 -6.81
N ARG A 21 15.02 12.85 -6.05
CA ARG A 21 15.24 11.48 -5.57
C ARG A 21 14.18 11.02 -4.59
N VAL A 22 13.82 11.85 -3.62
CA VAL A 22 12.76 11.52 -2.65
C VAL A 22 11.45 11.29 -3.37
N THR A 23 11.07 12.21 -4.26
CA THR A 23 9.84 12.08 -5.05
C THR A 23 9.85 10.80 -5.90
N GLY A 24 10.96 10.53 -6.60
CA GLY A 24 11.12 9.33 -7.41
C GLY A 24 11.00 8.04 -6.60
N LEU A 25 11.65 7.96 -5.44
CA LEU A 25 11.57 6.81 -4.54
C LEU A 25 10.17 6.64 -3.94
N SER A 26 9.49 7.75 -3.59
CA SER A 26 8.12 7.71 -3.10
C SER A 26 7.14 7.22 -4.17
N VAL A 27 7.27 7.71 -5.40
CA VAL A 27 6.47 7.25 -6.55
C VAL A 27 6.72 5.77 -6.82
N LEU A 28 7.99 5.34 -6.79
CA LEU A 28 8.34 3.94 -7.00
C LEU A 28 7.76 3.03 -5.92
N GLY A 29 7.86 3.43 -4.65
CA GLY A 29 7.25 2.69 -3.53
C GLY A 29 5.73 2.60 -3.66
N TRP A 30 5.08 3.72 -3.99
CA TRP A 30 3.64 3.75 -4.22
C TRP A 30 3.21 2.88 -5.42
N ALA A 31 3.97 2.89 -6.51
CA ALA A 31 3.75 2.01 -7.65
C ALA A 31 3.86 0.52 -7.27
N GLY A 32 4.76 0.17 -6.34
CA GLY A 32 4.82 -1.18 -5.78
C GLY A 32 3.54 -1.58 -5.04
N PHE A 33 2.97 -0.69 -4.23
CA PHE A 33 1.67 -0.94 -3.59
C PHE A 33 0.54 -1.07 -4.62
N LEU A 34 0.53 -0.21 -5.64
CA LEU A 34 -0.48 -0.28 -6.70
C LEU A 34 -0.35 -1.57 -7.52
N ALA A 35 0.86 -2.04 -7.80
CA ALA A 35 1.10 -3.29 -8.51
C ALA A 35 0.56 -4.51 -7.73
N MET A 36 0.78 -4.57 -6.42
CA MET A 36 0.19 -5.62 -5.58
C MET A 36 -1.33 -5.55 -5.56
N PHE A 37 -1.91 -4.34 -5.54
CA PHE A 37 -3.35 -4.15 -5.62
C PHE A 37 -3.91 -4.63 -6.97
N ALA A 38 -3.26 -4.25 -8.07
CA ALA A 38 -3.61 -4.70 -9.41
C ALA A 38 -3.53 -6.22 -9.55
N LEU A 39 -2.50 -6.85 -8.97
CA LEU A 39 -2.38 -8.31 -8.94
C LEU A 39 -3.53 -8.96 -8.18
N SER A 40 -3.91 -8.41 -7.02
CA SER A 40 -5.07 -8.89 -6.27
C SER A 40 -6.37 -8.69 -7.04
N CYS A 41 -6.52 -7.56 -7.74
CA CYS A 41 -7.70 -7.28 -8.55
C CYS A 41 -7.81 -8.26 -9.72
N ALA A 42 -6.70 -8.52 -10.43
CA ALA A 42 -6.65 -9.49 -11.51
C ALA A 42 -7.00 -10.91 -11.04
N ALA A 43 -6.59 -11.28 -9.83
CA ALA A 43 -6.84 -12.61 -9.27
C ALA A 43 -8.30 -12.80 -8.77
N ILE A 44 -8.89 -11.77 -8.17
CA ILE A 44 -10.18 -11.88 -7.45
C ILE A 44 -11.35 -11.29 -8.23
N ALA A 45 -11.07 -10.29 -9.07
CA ALA A 45 -12.07 -9.51 -9.79
C ALA A 45 -11.69 -9.34 -11.28
N PRO A 46 -11.54 -10.44 -12.04
CA PRO A 46 -11.13 -10.39 -13.45
C PRO A 46 -12.09 -9.61 -14.36
N GLN A 47 -13.34 -9.42 -13.92
CA GLN A 47 -14.35 -8.62 -14.60
C GLN A 47 -14.13 -7.10 -14.52
N VAL A 48 -13.25 -6.62 -13.64
CA VAL A 48 -12.96 -5.19 -13.50
C VAL A 48 -12.11 -4.73 -14.67
N ALA A 49 -12.52 -3.65 -15.33
CA ALA A 49 -11.75 -3.08 -16.43
C ALA A 49 -10.37 -2.61 -15.94
N GLY A 50 -9.30 -2.98 -16.64
CA GLY A 50 -7.94 -2.61 -16.28
C GLY A 50 -7.71 -1.09 -16.17
N ALA A 51 -8.49 -0.29 -16.91
CA ALA A 51 -8.47 1.16 -16.86
C ALA A 51 -8.96 1.74 -15.52
N ASP A 52 -9.79 1.01 -14.77
CA ASP A 52 -10.37 1.45 -13.50
C ASP A 52 -9.44 1.17 -12.32
N VAL A 53 -8.56 0.18 -12.45
CA VAL A 53 -7.67 -0.32 -11.39
C VAL A 53 -6.78 0.78 -10.78
N PRO A 54 -6.17 1.71 -11.54
CA PRO A 54 -5.39 2.80 -10.96
C PRO A 54 -6.22 3.71 -10.04
N GLY A 55 -7.46 4.04 -10.44
CA GLY A 55 -8.37 4.88 -9.66
C GLY A 55 -8.85 4.18 -8.40
N LEU A 56 -9.31 2.93 -8.55
CA LEU A 56 -9.73 2.07 -7.43
C LEU A 56 -8.59 1.85 -6.43
N GLY A 57 -7.38 1.59 -6.94
CA GLY A 57 -6.17 1.45 -6.14
C GLY A 57 -5.82 2.75 -5.41
N ALA A 58 -5.87 3.90 -6.08
CA ALA A 58 -5.59 5.19 -5.44
C ALA A 58 -6.56 5.49 -4.27
N ILE A 59 -7.86 5.25 -4.46
CA ILE A 59 -8.87 5.42 -3.40
C ILE A 59 -8.58 4.46 -2.24
N THR A 60 -8.35 3.18 -2.55
CA THR A 60 -8.13 2.14 -1.54
C THR A 60 -6.84 2.36 -0.74
N LEU A 61 -5.72 2.62 -1.44
CA LEU A 61 -4.42 2.89 -0.83
C LEU A 61 -4.44 4.21 -0.05
N GLY A 62 -5.18 5.22 -0.52
CA GLY A 62 -5.44 6.45 0.21
C GLY A 62 -6.08 6.21 1.57
N GLY A 63 -6.98 5.22 1.66
CA GLY A 63 -7.57 4.78 2.93
C GLY A 63 -6.54 4.41 3.99
N MET A 64 -5.37 3.87 3.62
CA MET A 64 -4.31 3.55 4.58
C MET A 64 -3.71 4.76 5.29
N SER A 65 -3.91 5.96 4.75
CA SER A 65 -3.43 7.21 5.36
C SER A 65 -4.32 7.67 6.52
N VAL A 66 -5.49 7.05 6.69
CA VAL A 66 -6.43 7.37 7.76
C VAL A 66 -6.10 6.52 8.99
N PRO A 67 -5.70 7.11 10.13
CA PRO A 67 -5.27 6.37 11.33
C PRO A 67 -6.46 5.87 12.17
N LEU A 68 -7.50 5.34 11.53
CA LEU A 68 -8.74 4.88 12.16
C LEU A 68 -8.94 3.37 11.92
N ASN A 69 -7.97 2.57 12.33
CA ASN A 69 -8.04 1.11 12.22
C ASN A 69 -8.64 0.51 13.50
N VAL A 70 -9.67 -0.33 13.37
CA VAL A 70 -10.31 -1.07 14.46
C VAL A 70 -9.97 -2.54 14.30
N GLY A 71 -9.15 -3.10 15.18
CA GLY A 71 -8.77 -4.52 15.13
C GLY A 71 -8.02 -4.94 13.84
N GLY A 72 -7.35 -4.01 13.17
CA GLY A 72 -6.67 -4.24 11.89
C GLY A 72 -7.58 -4.12 10.64
N TRP A 73 -8.87 -3.90 10.85
CA TRP A 73 -9.86 -3.60 9.81
C TRP A 73 -10.19 -2.10 9.83
N GLY A 74 -10.48 -1.50 8.68
CA GLY A 74 -11.15 -0.21 8.68
C GLY A 74 -11.06 0.52 7.36
N PRO A 75 -10.23 1.57 7.23
CA PRO A 75 -10.43 2.56 6.17
C PRO A 75 -10.06 2.03 4.78
N ARG A 76 -9.11 1.10 4.69
CA ARG A 76 -8.71 0.49 3.42
C ARG A 76 -9.83 -0.37 2.83
N GLU A 77 -10.45 -1.19 3.66
CA GLU A 77 -11.55 -2.08 3.31
C GLU A 77 -12.79 -1.29 2.89
N GLY A 78 -13.15 -0.27 3.71
CA GLY A 78 -14.26 0.62 3.41
C GLY A 78 -14.03 1.45 2.15
N ALA A 79 -12.83 2.01 1.97
CA ALA A 79 -12.48 2.78 0.77
C ALA A 79 -12.53 1.92 -0.50
N ALA A 80 -12.11 0.65 -0.42
CA ALA A 80 -12.21 -0.27 -1.56
C ALA A 80 -13.67 -0.60 -1.89
N ALA A 81 -14.48 -0.96 -0.89
CA ALA A 81 -15.90 -1.24 -1.10
C ALA A 81 -16.63 -0.02 -1.68
N PHE A 82 -16.31 1.18 -1.18
CA PHE A 82 -16.85 2.45 -1.68
C PHE A 82 -16.40 2.74 -3.11
N GLY A 83 -15.09 2.67 -3.40
CA GLY A 83 -14.54 2.94 -4.73
C GLY A 83 -15.09 2.00 -5.80
N PHE A 84 -15.21 0.71 -5.49
CA PHE A 84 -15.83 -0.27 -6.39
C PHE A 84 -17.31 0.07 -6.64
N GLY A 85 -18.04 0.43 -5.58
CA GLY A 85 -19.43 0.87 -5.68
C GLY A 85 -19.61 2.12 -6.57
N LEU A 86 -18.69 3.08 -6.50
CA LEU A 86 -18.71 4.28 -7.36
C LEU A 86 -18.59 3.95 -8.85
N LEU A 87 -17.92 2.86 -9.20
CA LEU A 87 -17.75 2.41 -10.58
C LEU A 87 -18.76 1.33 -10.98
N GLY A 88 -19.79 1.09 -10.15
CA GLY A 88 -20.86 0.12 -10.44
C GLY A 88 -20.49 -1.34 -10.18
N TYR A 89 -19.32 -1.61 -9.59
CA TYR A 89 -18.95 -2.96 -9.16
C TYR A 89 -19.50 -3.28 -7.76
N PRO A 90 -19.77 -4.56 -7.44
CA PRO A 90 -20.21 -4.92 -6.09
C PRO A 90 -19.17 -4.57 -5.03
N GLY A 91 -19.56 -3.82 -3.99
CA GLY A 91 -18.64 -3.40 -2.93
C GLY A 91 -17.96 -4.57 -2.19
N GLY A 92 -18.63 -5.71 -2.08
CA GLY A 92 -18.04 -6.94 -1.51
C GLY A 92 -16.87 -7.51 -2.33
N VAL A 93 -16.84 -7.25 -3.64
CA VAL A 93 -15.69 -7.58 -4.49
C VAL A 93 -14.52 -6.66 -4.16
N GLY A 94 -14.77 -5.35 -4.03
CA GLY A 94 -13.74 -4.39 -3.61
C GLY A 94 -13.14 -4.72 -2.25
N LEU A 95 -13.98 -5.11 -1.28
CA LEU A 95 -13.54 -5.62 0.01
C LEU A 95 -12.59 -6.82 -0.13
N SER A 96 -12.99 -7.82 -0.92
CA SER A 96 -12.18 -9.03 -1.16
C SER A 96 -10.84 -8.72 -1.81
N VAL A 97 -10.82 -7.82 -2.80
CA VAL A 97 -9.58 -7.33 -3.44
C VAL A 97 -8.67 -6.62 -2.43
N SER A 98 -9.24 -5.81 -1.54
CA SER A 98 -8.49 -5.13 -0.46
C SER A 98 -7.85 -6.11 0.52
N VAL A 99 -8.55 -7.20 0.85
CA VAL A 99 -8.00 -8.28 1.69
C VAL A 99 -6.89 -9.04 0.96
N GLY A 100 -7.09 -9.41 -0.31
CA GLY A 100 -6.07 -10.08 -1.11
C GLY A 100 -4.79 -9.26 -1.26
N TYR A 101 -4.93 -7.95 -1.49
CA TYR A 101 -3.82 -7.00 -1.42
C TYR A 101 -3.10 -7.07 -0.07
N GLY A 102 -3.84 -7.11 1.05
CA GLY A 102 -3.27 -7.19 2.39
C GLY A 102 -2.41 -8.45 2.59
N VAL A 103 -2.86 -9.58 2.07
CA VAL A 103 -2.09 -10.84 2.08
C VAL A 103 -0.81 -10.72 1.25
N LEU A 104 -0.88 -10.15 0.05
CA LEU A 104 0.31 -9.90 -0.79
C LEU A 104 1.29 -8.95 -0.11
N ALA A 105 0.79 -7.90 0.53
CA ALA A 105 1.61 -6.95 1.28
C ALA A 105 2.32 -7.64 2.46
N LEU A 106 1.64 -8.52 3.21
CA LEU A 106 2.27 -9.33 4.24
C LEU A 106 3.33 -10.27 3.65
N ALA A 107 3.02 -10.95 2.54
CA ALA A 107 3.97 -11.83 1.87
C ALA A 107 5.23 -11.09 1.40
N SER A 108 5.09 -9.82 0.99
CA SER A 108 6.23 -8.98 0.58
C SER A 108 7.25 -8.74 1.70
N THR A 109 6.86 -8.91 2.97
CA THR A 109 7.74 -8.73 4.14
C THR A 109 8.58 -9.96 4.48
N LEU A 110 8.28 -11.12 3.88
CA LEU A 110 8.96 -12.40 4.18
C LEU A 110 10.48 -12.35 4.04
N PRO A 111 11.07 -11.71 3.00
CA PRO A 111 12.53 -11.60 2.90
C PRO A 111 13.14 -10.86 4.11
N GLY A 112 12.47 -9.80 4.58
CA GLY A 112 12.89 -9.06 5.78
C GLY A 112 12.76 -9.89 7.06
N ALA A 113 11.66 -10.64 7.19
CA ALA A 113 11.45 -11.55 8.30
C ALA A 113 12.54 -12.64 8.38
N ALA A 114 12.92 -13.23 7.24
CA ALA A 114 14.00 -14.22 7.17
C ALA A 114 15.35 -13.64 7.64
N VAL A 115 15.68 -12.42 7.20
CA VAL A 115 16.88 -11.70 7.65
C VAL A 115 16.85 -11.47 9.16
N LEU A 116 15.71 -11.02 9.70
CA LEU A 116 15.52 -10.77 11.13
C LEU A 116 15.72 -12.05 11.97
N VAL A 117 15.08 -13.15 11.59
CA VAL A 117 15.21 -14.46 12.25
C VAL A 117 16.66 -14.93 12.22
N SER A 118 17.36 -14.81 11.08
CA SER A 118 18.76 -15.21 10.97
C SER A 118 19.67 -14.43 11.92
N ARG A 119 19.43 -13.12 12.07
CA ARG A 119 20.19 -12.26 12.98
C ARG A 119 19.92 -12.60 14.43
N LEU A 120 18.67 -12.89 14.78
CA LEU A 120 18.28 -13.29 16.14
C LEU A 120 18.90 -14.64 16.54
N ALA A 121 18.90 -15.62 15.63
CA ALA A 121 19.51 -16.92 15.85
C ALA A 121 21.03 -16.81 16.11
N ARG A 122 21.74 -16.00 15.31
CA ARG A 122 23.18 -15.73 15.52
C ARG A 122 23.47 -15.08 16.88
N ARG A 123 22.66 -14.07 17.26
CA ARG A 123 22.79 -13.40 18.57
C ARG A 123 22.52 -14.31 19.75
N ARG A 124 21.60 -15.27 19.62
CA ARG A 124 21.37 -16.27 20.68
C ARG A 124 22.55 -17.23 20.81
N ARG A 125 23.15 -17.67 19.71
CA ARG A 125 24.33 -18.56 19.73
C ARG A 125 25.59 -17.92 20.31
N SER A 126 25.75 -16.60 20.25
CA SER A 126 26.91 -15.91 20.83
C SER A 126 26.77 -15.57 22.31
N ARG A 127 25.60 -15.84 22.92
CA ARG A 127 25.32 -15.60 24.34
C ARG A 127 25.31 -16.88 25.19
N VAL A 128 25.44 -18.03 24.54
CA VAL A 128 25.58 -19.37 25.13
C VAL A 128 27.04 -19.77 24.95
#